data_AF-A0A4U6TV50-F1
#
_entry.id   AF-A0A4U6TV50-F1
#
_cell.length_a   1.000
_cell.length_b   1.000
_cell.length_c   1.000
_cell.angle_alpha   90.00
_cell.angle_beta   90.00
_cell.angle_gamma   90.00
#
_symmetry.space_group_name_H-M   'P 1'
#
loop_
_entity.id
_entity.type
_entity.pdbx_description
1 polymer ?
#
loop_
_entity_poly.entity_id
_entity_poly.type
_entity_poly.pdbx_seq_one_letter_code
_entity_poly.pdbx_strand_id
1 'polypeptide(L)'
;MRLLLSYKAQSAATRFFAWKGPDDPSTGDISCGTDPTLNLQMFIWNRTLPYIRFSIVNGVSVFGGTYQINGSSIVMYEETINTRDELYYKYTVSPGSPYTRISLDYTGKLRLLIWSSTASSWAVIFERPTADCDLYASCGPFGYCDHTEAIPTCHCPDGFEVVDQLNFSRGCRRKEAIKCGKESYFTTMPNMKVPDKFLHIRNRSFDQCASECTRNCSCVAYAYANLSNAGTMGDTSRCLVWTGDLIDMEKASFAENLYIRLGESPDQKKSNLLKILLPVIACLMLFALVALVWICKSRGKLQKKKVQKRTMLEYMSSTDEAGDKNIEFPFISFENIVTATDNFSAHNMLGQGGFGKVYKGMLEGTKEVAVKRLSEGSGQGTEEFRNEVVLISKLQHKNLVKLLGCCILEDEKLLVYEYLDYFLFDSARKAMLQWPTRFKIIQGVARGIMYLHQDSRFTIIHRDLKASNILLDKEMSPKISDFRMARIFCGDQHHANTNRVVGTYGSCPLNMQWKVYFRSSLTPTALVFYYWRL
;
A
#
# COMPACT_ATOMS: atom_id res chain seq x y z
N MET A 1 -17.22 15.22 -62.88
CA MET A 1 -18.23 14.27 -63.41
C MET A 1 -19.15 13.86 -62.27
N ARG A 2 -20.45 13.66 -62.51
CA ARG A 2 -21.41 13.09 -61.54
C ARG A 2 -21.84 11.73 -62.07
N LEU A 3 -21.59 10.67 -61.29
CA LEU A 3 -22.01 9.31 -61.55
C LEU A 3 -23.17 8.97 -60.63
N LEU A 4 -24.38 8.91 -61.18
CA LEU A 4 -25.55 8.43 -60.44
C LEU A 4 -25.48 6.90 -60.34
N LEU A 5 -25.46 6.38 -59.12
CA LEU A 5 -25.26 4.96 -58.85
C LEU A 5 -26.56 4.23 -58.49
N SER A 6 -27.52 4.94 -57.88
CA SER A 6 -28.83 4.39 -57.52
C SER A 6 -29.84 5.53 -57.38
N TYR A 7 -31.08 5.30 -57.82
CA TYR A 7 -32.20 6.22 -57.66
C TYR A 7 -33.49 5.45 -57.37
N LYS A 8 -34.26 5.89 -56.37
CA LYS A 8 -35.43 5.17 -55.84
C LYS A 8 -36.54 4.89 -56.86
N ALA A 9 -36.64 5.65 -57.95
CA ALA A 9 -37.59 5.38 -59.04
C ALA A 9 -37.09 4.36 -60.07
N GLN A 10 -35.84 3.89 -59.98
CA GLN A 10 -35.27 2.85 -60.81
C GLN A 10 -35.09 1.58 -59.98
N SER A 11 -35.75 0.49 -60.39
CA SER A 11 -35.66 -0.82 -59.74
C SER A 11 -34.30 -1.51 -59.93
N ALA A 12 -33.40 -0.94 -60.74
CA ALA A 12 -32.04 -1.43 -60.96
C ALA A 12 -31.02 -0.33 -60.65
N ALA A 13 -29.99 -0.69 -59.87
CA ALA A 13 -28.82 0.15 -59.66
C ALA A 13 -28.11 0.43 -61.01
N THR A 14 -27.71 1.68 -61.24
CA THR A 14 -26.92 2.05 -62.41
C THR A 14 -25.54 1.44 -62.29
N ARG A 15 -25.18 0.57 -63.24
CA ARG A 15 -23.84 -0.01 -63.37
C ARG A 15 -23.16 0.52 -64.60
N PHE A 16 -21.87 0.82 -64.51
CA PHE A 16 -21.04 1.06 -65.67
C PHE A 16 -20.21 -0.20 -65.96
N PHE A 17 -20.14 -0.55 -67.23
CA PHE A 17 -19.49 -1.77 -67.71
C PHE A 17 -18.14 -1.44 -68.32
N ALA A 18 -17.16 -2.29 -68.06
CA ALA A 18 -15.90 -2.25 -68.77
C ALA A 18 -16.11 -2.66 -70.23
N TRP A 19 -15.17 -2.29 -71.07
CA TRP A 19 -15.04 -2.84 -72.41
C TRP A 19 -14.73 -4.33 -72.33
N LYS A 20 -15.11 -5.07 -73.37
CA LYS A 20 -14.82 -6.51 -73.48
C LYS A 20 -13.33 -6.78 -73.67
N GLY A 21 -12.62 -5.86 -74.31
CA GLY A 21 -11.18 -5.91 -74.50
C GLY A 21 -10.59 -4.52 -74.73
N PRO A 22 -9.26 -4.41 -74.93
CA PRO A 22 -8.60 -3.12 -75.15
C PRO A 22 -9.08 -2.42 -76.43
N ASP A 23 -9.42 -3.19 -77.46
CA ASP A 23 -9.86 -2.68 -78.77
C ASP A 23 -11.33 -3.01 -79.10
N ASP A 24 -12.07 -3.60 -78.14
CA ASP A 24 -13.48 -3.99 -78.31
C ASP A 24 -14.37 -3.23 -77.31
N PRO A 25 -15.04 -2.14 -77.73
CA PRO A 25 -15.87 -1.31 -76.86
C PRO A 25 -17.24 -1.94 -76.54
N SER A 26 -17.51 -3.16 -77.01
CA SER A 26 -18.72 -3.88 -76.60
C SER A 26 -18.73 -4.15 -75.09
N THR A 27 -19.91 -4.40 -74.54
CA THR A 27 -20.10 -4.63 -73.10
C THR A 27 -19.32 -5.85 -72.64
N GLY A 28 -18.38 -5.63 -71.71
CA GLY A 28 -17.60 -6.68 -71.08
C GLY A 28 -18.27 -7.31 -69.86
N ASP A 29 -17.58 -8.29 -69.28
CA ASP A 29 -18.06 -9.05 -68.11
C ASP A 29 -17.85 -8.30 -66.78
N ILE A 30 -16.95 -7.31 -66.75
CA ILE A 30 -16.67 -6.52 -65.56
C ILE A 30 -17.63 -5.34 -65.49
N SER A 31 -18.25 -5.13 -64.34
CA SER A 31 -19.08 -3.96 -64.07
C SER A 31 -18.83 -3.37 -62.70
N CYS A 32 -19.08 -2.08 -62.52
CA CYS A 32 -19.01 -1.43 -61.22
C CYS A 32 -20.31 -0.68 -60.93
N GLY A 33 -20.77 -0.79 -59.69
CA GLY A 33 -21.98 -0.12 -59.24
C GLY A 33 -22.31 -0.46 -57.79
N THR A 34 -23.54 -0.15 -57.39
CA THR A 34 -24.03 -0.38 -56.03
C THR A 34 -24.71 -1.73 -55.87
N ASP A 35 -24.76 -2.21 -54.63
CA ASP A 35 -25.70 -3.26 -54.26
C ASP A 35 -27.13 -2.69 -54.21
N PRO A 36 -28.07 -3.19 -55.05
CA PRO A 36 -29.45 -2.72 -55.09
C PRO A 36 -30.25 -2.99 -53.82
N THR A 37 -29.80 -3.86 -52.90
CA THR A 37 -30.61 -4.21 -51.72
C THR A 37 -30.56 -3.15 -50.61
N LEU A 38 -29.39 -2.56 -50.35
CA LEU A 38 -29.18 -1.67 -49.22
C LEU A 38 -28.59 -0.30 -49.59
N ASN A 39 -28.08 -0.10 -50.81
CA ASN A 39 -27.42 1.15 -51.26
C ASN A 39 -26.31 1.66 -50.29
N LEU A 40 -25.70 0.76 -49.52
CA LEU A 40 -24.64 1.08 -48.55
C LEU A 40 -23.24 0.64 -49.01
N GLN A 41 -23.17 -0.23 -50.02
CA GLN A 41 -21.93 -0.82 -50.51
C GLN A 41 -21.84 -0.67 -52.03
N MET A 42 -20.62 -0.46 -52.51
CA MET A 42 -20.28 -0.50 -53.93
C MET A 42 -19.37 -1.69 -54.20
N PHE A 43 -19.47 -2.22 -55.41
CA PHE A 43 -18.74 -3.39 -55.84
C PHE A 43 -18.28 -3.25 -57.29
N ILE A 44 -17.12 -3.82 -57.58
CA ILE A 44 -16.78 -4.29 -58.92
C ILE A 44 -17.19 -5.76 -58.97
N TRP A 45 -17.94 -6.11 -60.00
CA TRP A 45 -18.41 -7.45 -60.27
C TRP A 45 -17.66 -8.02 -61.46
N ASN A 46 -17.32 -9.30 -61.37
CA ASN A 46 -17.04 -10.11 -62.54
C ASN A 46 -18.30 -10.95 -62.82
N ARG A 47 -19.05 -10.55 -63.84
CA ARG A 47 -20.41 -11.03 -64.13
C ARG A 47 -21.34 -10.81 -62.94
N THR A 48 -21.59 -11.88 -62.17
CA THR A 48 -22.45 -11.88 -60.97
C THR A 48 -21.66 -12.09 -59.69
N LEU A 49 -20.35 -12.33 -59.75
CA LEU A 49 -19.51 -12.57 -58.58
C LEU A 49 -18.85 -11.26 -58.12
N PRO A 50 -18.85 -10.96 -56.80
CA PRO A 50 -18.10 -9.83 -56.29
C PRO A 50 -16.61 -10.03 -56.59
N TYR A 51 -16.00 -9.04 -57.21
CA TYR A 51 -14.57 -9.03 -57.52
C TYR A 51 -13.80 -8.14 -56.56
N ILE A 52 -14.29 -6.92 -56.34
CA ILE A 52 -13.78 -5.98 -55.33
C ILE A 52 -14.98 -5.36 -54.63
N ARG A 53 -14.89 -5.20 -53.31
CA ARG A 53 -15.87 -4.43 -52.53
C ARG A 53 -15.22 -3.16 -51.99
N PHE A 54 -15.93 -2.05 -52.07
CA PHE A 54 -15.50 -0.79 -51.47
C PHE A 54 -15.99 -0.67 -50.03
N SER A 55 -15.37 0.24 -49.27
CA SER A 55 -15.86 0.60 -47.95
C SER A 55 -17.29 1.13 -48.01
N ILE A 56 -18.00 0.95 -46.90
CA ILE A 56 -19.39 1.37 -46.79
C ILE A 56 -19.49 2.90 -46.87
N VAL A 57 -20.54 3.39 -47.54
CA VAL A 57 -20.80 4.82 -47.69
C VAL A 57 -21.49 5.38 -46.45
N ASN A 58 -20.83 6.32 -45.77
CA ASN A 58 -21.37 7.04 -44.61
C ASN A 58 -22.03 8.36 -45.03
N GLY A 59 -23.32 8.31 -45.38
CA GLY A 59 -24.12 9.50 -45.65
C GLY A 59 -23.51 10.39 -46.73
N VAL A 60 -22.86 11.49 -46.31
CA VAL A 60 -22.10 12.38 -47.19
C VAL A 60 -20.62 12.37 -46.79
N SER A 61 -19.76 11.92 -47.69
CA SER A 61 -18.31 12.09 -47.55
C SER A 61 -17.81 13.07 -48.59
N VAL A 62 -17.06 14.08 -48.13
CA VAL A 62 -16.30 14.99 -48.99
C VAL A 62 -14.84 14.80 -48.66
N PHE A 63 -14.06 14.37 -49.64
CA PHE A 63 -12.61 14.26 -49.55
C PHE A 63 -11.97 15.24 -50.53
N GLY A 64 -11.10 16.10 -50.02
CA GLY A 64 -10.29 17.00 -50.85
C GLY A 64 -8.83 16.59 -50.75
N GLY A 65 -8.21 16.32 -51.90
CA GLY A 65 -6.81 15.90 -51.98
C GLY A 65 -6.04 16.69 -53.02
N THR A 66 -4.78 17.02 -52.69
CA THR A 66 -3.83 17.53 -53.67
C THR A 66 -2.96 16.37 -54.14
N TYR A 67 -3.01 16.05 -55.43
CA TYR A 67 -2.17 15.01 -56.03
C TYR A 67 -1.07 15.69 -56.85
N GLN A 68 0.18 15.23 -56.67
CA GLN A 68 1.35 15.77 -57.35
C GLN A 68 1.88 14.72 -58.33
N ILE A 69 1.90 15.04 -59.62
CA ILE A 69 2.45 14.13 -60.64
C ILE A 69 3.28 14.93 -61.62
N ASN A 70 4.56 14.57 -61.76
CA ASN A 70 5.50 15.12 -62.75
C ASN A 70 5.46 16.65 -62.86
N GLY A 71 5.40 17.35 -61.72
CA GLY A 71 5.39 18.81 -61.63
C GLY A 71 4.03 19.49 -61.80
N SER A 72 2.95 18.73 -62.03
CA SER A 72 1.57 19.24 -62.03
C SER A 72 0.87 18.89 -60.71
N SER A 73 0.24 19.90 -60.10
CA SER A 73 -0.58 19.75 -58.90
C SER A 73 -2.06 19.82 -59.27
N ILE A 74 -2.84 18.83 -58.85
CA ILE A 74 -4.29 18.83 -59.01
C ILE A 74 -4.95 18.83 -57.65
N VAL A 75 -5.92 19.72 -57.46
CA VAL A 75 -6.82 19.66 -56.32
C VAL A 75 -8.09 18.98 -56.79
N MET A 76 -8.32 17.77 -56.29
CA MET A 76 -9.54 17.01 -56.57
C MET A 76 -10.42 16.98 -55.34
N TYR A 77 -11.72 17.22 -55.56
CA TYR A 77 -12.75 17.06 -54.56
C TYR A 77 -13.61 15.88 -54.96
N GLU A 78 -13.66 14.88 -54.11
CA GLU A 78 -14.55 13.73 -54.22
C GLU A 78 -15.70 13.91 -53.24
N GLU A 79 -16.91 13.69 -53.73
CA GLU A 79 -18.14 13.81 -52.98
C GLU A 79 -18.97 12.55 -53.22
N THR A 80 -19.24 11.80 -52.17
CA THR A 80 -20.22 10.71 -52.19
C THR A 80 -21.43 11.16 -51.40
N ILE A 81 -22.59 11.25 -52.06
CA ILE A 81 -23.84 11.63 -51.40
C ILE A 81 -24.79 10.45 -51.46
N ASN A 82 -25.12 9.92 -50.29
CA ASN A 82 -26.16 8.93 -50.08
C ASN A 82 -27.36 9.60 -49.41
N THR A 83 -28.35 10.00 -50.22
CA THR A 83 -29.64 10.49 -49.74
C THR A 83 -30.65 9.35 -49.65
N ARG A 84 -31.80 9.58 -49.00
CA ARG A 84 -32.89 8.58 -48.95
C ARG A 84 -33.37 8.11 -50.34
N ASP A 85 -33.18 8.94 -51.38
CA ASP A 85 -33.73 8.70 -52.71
C ASP A 85 -32.66 8.49 -53.80
N GLU A 86 -31.43 8.98 -53.62
CA GLU A 86 -30.35 8.83 -54.60
C GLU A 86 -28.98 8.61 -53.93
N LEU A 87 -28.19 7.70 -54.49
CA LEU A 87 -26.75 7.61 -54.25
C LEU A 87 -26.02 8.06 -55.51
N TYR A 88 -25.16 9.05 -55.39
CA TYR A 88 -24.24 9.43 -56.48
C TYR A 88 -22.84 9.71 -55.96
N TYR A 89 -21.87 9.38 -56.82
CA TYR A 89 -20.48 9.73 -56.64
C TYR A 89 -20.14 10.87 -57.60
N LYS A 90 -19.48 11.91 -57.11
CA LYS A 90 -19.09 13.06 -57.91
C LYS A 90 -17.64 13.38 -57.62
N TYR A 91 -16.86 13.61 -58.66
CA TYR A 91 -15.54 14.20 -58.51
C TYR A 91 -15.44 15.49 -59.33
N THR A 92 -14.80 16.49 -58.75
CA THR A 92 -14.49 17.78 -59.39
C THR A 92 -13.01 18.08 -59.24
N VAL A 93 -12.47 18.83 -60.18
CA VAL A 93 -11.06 19.22 -60.21
C VAL A 93 -10.99 20.74 -60.30
N SER A 94 -9.93 21.35 -59.77
CA SER A 94 -9.79 22.81 -59.79
C SER A 94 -9.70 23.37 -61.22
N PRO A 95 -10.17 24.61 -61.46
CA PRO A 95 -10.05 25.25 -62.76
C PRO A 95 -8.60 25.28 -63.26
N GLY A 96 -8.38 24.95 -64.53
CA GLY A 96 -7.04 24.87 -65.13
C GLY A 96 -6.29 23.56 -64.87
N SER A 97 -6.87 22.61 -64.12
CA SER A 97 -6.29 21.28 -63.96
C SER A 97 -6.24 20.50 -65.29
N PRO A 98 -5.23 19.62 -65.49
CA PRO A 98 -5.21 18.71 -66.63
C PRO A 98 -6.44 17.79 -66.67
N TYR A 99 -6.78 17.27 -67.86
CA TYR A 99 -7.88 16.34 -68.02
C TYR A 99 -7.73 15.13 -67.09
N THR A 100 -8.82 14.78 -66.40
CA THR A 100 -8.85 13.70 -65.41
C THR A 100 -10.05 12.79 -65.65
N ARG A 101 -9.84 11.47 -65.64
CA ARG A 101 -10.90 10.48 -65.86
C ARG A 101 -10.74 9.26 -64.94
N ILE A 102 -11.88 8.68 -64.59
CA ILE A 102 -11.94 7.35 -63.97
C ILE A 102 -12.21 6.34 -65.08
N SER A 103 -11.47 5.24 -65.11
CA SER A 103 -11.66 4.15 -66.06
C SER A 103 -11.67 2.81 -65.35
N LEU A 104 -12.61 1.95 -65.71
CA LEU A 104 -12.59 0.53 -65.37
C LEU A 104 -12.19 -0.24 -66.62
N ASP A 105 -11.07 -0.96 -66.56
CA ASP A 105 -10.61 -1.74 -67.70
C ASP A 105 -11.19 -3.16 -67.72
N TYR A 106 -10.99 -3.86 -68.85
CA TYR A 106 -11.48 -5.21 -69.08
C TYR A 106 -10.89 -6.26 -68.11
N THR A 107 -9.79 -5.93 -67.41
CA THR A 107 -9.17 -6.78 -66.39
C THR A 107 -9.77 -6.56 -64.99
N GLY A 108 -10.68 -5.59 -64.85
CA GLY A 108 -11.29 -5.24 -63.57
C GLY A 108 -10.48 -4.24 -62.74
N LYS A 109 -9.45 -3.62 -63.31
CA LYS A 109 -8.68 -2.57 -62.64
C LYS A 109 -9.41 -1.24 -62.77
N LEU A 110 -9.75 -0.64 -61.62
CA LEU A 110 -10.25 0.71 -61.54
C LEU A 110 -9.06 1.67 -61.45
N ARG A 111 -8.97 2.62 -62.39
CA ARG A 111 -7.91 3.62 -62.44
C ARG A 111 -8.47 5.04 -62.41
N LEU A 112 -7.83 5.90 -61.62
CA LEU A 112 -7.92 7.35 -61.77
C LEU A 112 -6.72 7.81 -62.60
N LEU A 113 -6.99 8.45 -63.74
CA LEU A 113 -6.00 8.84 -64.73
C LEU A 113 -5.99 10.36 -64.90
N ILE A 114 -4.79 10.93 -65.04
CA ILE A 114 -4.56 12.33 -65.39
C ILE A 114 -3.76 12.46 -66.67
N TRP A 115 -4.09 13.43 -67.51
CA TRP A 115 -3.37 13.71 -68.73
C TRP A 115 -2.07 14.46 -68.44
N SER A 116 -0.93 13.90 -68.85
CA SER A 116 0.36 14.61 -68.83
C SER A 116 0.63 15.21 -70.21
N SER A 117 0.70 16.53 -70.29
CA SER A 117 1.11 17.23 -71.52
C SER A 117 2.57 16.96 -71.86
N THR A 118 3.45 16.88 -70.85
CA THR A 118 4.89 16.61 -71.04
C THR A 118 5.14 15.23 -71.62
N ALA A 119 4.47 14.20 -71.10
CA ALA A 119 4.63 12.82 -71.56
C ALA A 119 3.65 12.41 -72.67
N SER A 120 2.75 13.31 -73.09
CA SER A 120 1.67 13.06 -74.05
C SER A 120 0.91 11.75 -73.80
N SER A 121 0.69 11.42 -72.53
CA SER A 121 0.11 10.14 -72.10
C SER A 121 -0.66 10.29 -70.79
N TRP A 122 -1.51 9.29 -70.51
CA TRP A 122 -2.25 9.20 -69.26
C TRP A 122 -1.35 8.65 -68.15
N ALA A 123 -1.16 9.43 -67.08
CA ALA A 123 -0.52 8.98 -65.86
C ALA A 123 -1.57 8.44 -64.87
N VAL A 124 -1.20 7.41 -64.12
CA VAL A 124 -2.06 6.77 -63.12
C VAL A 124 -1.89 7.46 -61.78
N ILE A 125 -2.97 8.03 -61.23
CA ILE A 125 -3.02 8.60 -59.87
C ILE A 125 -3.30 7.50 -58.84
N PHE A 126 -4.27 6.64 -59.17
CA PHE A 126 -4.75 5.58 -58.30
C PHE A 126 -5.12 4.38 -59.18
N GLU A 127 -4.81 3.18 -58.70
CA GLU A 127 -5.22 1.92 -59.30
C GLU A 127 -5.75 1.02 -58.17
N ARG A 128 -6.80 0.24 -58.42
CA ARG A 128 -7.26 -0.84 -57.53
C ARG A 128 -7.71 -2.03 -58.38
N PRO A 129 -7.34 -3.28 -58.05
CA PRO A 129 -6.55 -3.71 -56.88
C PRO A 129 -5.05 -3.38 -57.04
N THR A 130 -4.36 -3.08 -55.93
CA THR A 130 -2.89 -2.92 -55.86
C THR A 130 -2.19 -4.10 -55.20
N ALA A 131 -2.92 -4.90 -54.42
CA ALA A 131 -2.43 -6.11 -53.76
C ALA A 131 -3.40 -7.29 -53.95
N ASP A 132 -2.91 -8.52 -53.81
CA ASP A 132 -3.72 -9.74 -53.96
C ASP A 132 -4.85 -9.82 -52.93
N CYS A 133 -4.66 -9.23 -51.74
CA CYS A 133 -5.66 -9.22 -50.69
C CYS A 133 -6.79 -8.18 -50.89
N ASP A 134 -6.69 -7.29 -51.89
CA ASP A 134 -7.77 -6.36 -52.28
C ASP A 134 -8.95 -7.07 -52.94
N LEU A 135 -8.71 -8.27 -53.48
CA LEU A 135 -9.74 -9.08 -54.10
C LEU A 135 -10.71 -9.57 -53.04
N TYR A 136 -11.98 -9.66 -53.44
CA TYR A 136 -13.06 -9.99 -52.54
C TYR A 136 -12.80 -11.32 -51.80
N ALA A 137 -12.82 -11.24 -50.47
CA ALA A 137 -12.65 -12.38 -49.56
C ALA A 137 -11.32 -13.16 -49.69
N SER A 138 -10.23 -12.52 -50.17
CA SER A 138 -8.89 -13.15 -50.27
C SER A 138 -8.37 -13.76 -48.96
N CYS A 139 -8.61 -13.10 -47.83
CA CYS A 139 -8.16 -13.57 -46.51
C CYS A 139 -9.10 -14.59 -45.85
N GLY A 140 -10.15 -15.03 -46.55
CA GLY A 140 -11.11 -16.01 -46.06
C GLY A 140 -11.98 -15.54 -44.87
N PRO A 141 -12.79 -16.45 -44.30
CA PRO A 141 -13.62 -16.18 -43.13
C PRO A 141 -12.82 -15.77 -41.90
N PHE A 142 -13.28 -14.74 -41.19
CA PHE A 142 -12.65 -14.17 -40.00
C PHE A 142 -11.20 -13.70 -40.18
N GLY A 143 -10.67 -13.64 -41.40
CA GLY A 143 -9.39 -13.02 -41.72
C GLY A 143 -9.57 -11.58 -42.21
N TYR A 144 -8.54 -10.76 -42.05
CA TYR A 144 -8.51 -9.40 -42.58
C TYR A 144 -7.18 -9.10 -43.28
N CYS A 145 -7.19 -8.24 -44.29
CA CYS A 145 -5.94 -7.73 -44.88
C CYS A 145 -5.47 -6.46 -44.17
N ASP A 146 -4.19 -6.37 -43.80
CA ASP A 146 -3.62 -5.18 -43.18
C ASP A 146 -2.89 -4.31 -44.21
N HIS A 147 -3.51 -3.20 -44.63
CA HIS A 147 -2.89 -2.23 -45.55
C HIS A 147 -2.00 -1.20 -44.83
N THR A 148 -1.82 -1.32 -43.51
CA THR A 148 -0.88 -0.45 -42.77
C THR A 148 0.56 -0.94 -42.86
N GLU A 149 0.76 -2.18 -43.32
CA GLU A 149 2.08 -2.76 -43.58
C GLU A 149 2.62 -2.37 -44.96
N ALA A 150 3.94 -2.49 -45.15
CA ALA A 150 4.59 -2.18 -46.43
C ALA A 150 4.13 -3.10 -47.57
N ILE A 151 3.78 -4.34 -47.24
CA ILE A 151 3.18 -5.31 -48.16
C ILE A 151 1.88 -5.76 -47.49
N PRO A 152 0.70 -5.52 -48.08
CA PRO A 152 -0.55 -5.94 -47.49
C PRO A 152 -0.62 -7.46 -47.32
N THR A 153 -0.79 -7.93 -46.09
CA THR A 153 -0.88 -9.37 -45.79
C THR A 153 -2.12 -9.71 -44.96
N CYS A 154 -2.53 -10.98 -45.01
CA CYS A 154 -3.69 -11.49 -44.28
C CYS A 154 -3.33 -11.85 -42.84
N HIS A 155 -4.15 -11.41 -41.90
CA HIS A 155 -4.00 -11.72 -40.47
C HIS A 155 -5.31 -12.23 -39.87
N CYS A 156 -5.19 -12.90 -38.73
CA CYS A 156 -6.32 -13.28 -37.89
C CYS A 156 -6.49 -12.26 -36.75
N PRO A 157 -7.72 -11.88 -36.39
CA PRO A 157 -8.01 -11.09 -35.20
C PRO A 157 -7.55 -11.79 -33.93
N ASP A 158 -7.35 -11.01 -32.87
CA ASP A 158 -7.08 -11.55 -31.54
C ASP A 158 -8.20 -12.52 -31.09
N GLY A 159 -7.79 -13.67 -30.55
CA GLY A 159 -8.71 -14.76 -30.19
C GLY A 159 -9.02 -15.72 -31.34
N PHE A 160 -8.41 -15.53 -32.51
CA PHE A 160 -8.49 -16.44 -33.66
C PHE A 160 -7.11 -16.99 -34.03
N GLU A 161 -7.10 -18.10 -34.76
CA GLU A 161 -5.91 -18.74 -35.30
C GLU A 161 -6.14 -19.15 -36.76
N VAL A 162 -5.06 -19.18 -37.54
CA VAL A 162 -5.10 -19.54 -38.95
C VAL A 162 -5.53 -20.99 -39.12
N VAL A 163 -6.46 -21.26 -40.03
CA VAL A 163 -6.93 -22.63 -40.30
C VAL A 163 -5.87 -23.43 -41.07
N ASP A 164 -5.24 -22.80 -42.06
CA ASP A 164 -4.20 -23.39 -42.90
C ASP A 164 -3.08 -22.38 -43.11
N GLN A 165 -1.89 -22.67 -42.57
CA GLN A 165 -0.72 -21.77 -42.64
C GLN A 165 -0.23 -21.53 -44.07
N LEU A 166 -0.51 -22.46 -44.99
CA LEU A 166 -0.10 -22.36 -46.40
C LEU A 166 -1.16 -21.67 -47.26
N ASN A 167 -2.41 -21.58 -46.78
CA ASN A 167 -3.53 -21.05 -47.54
C ASN A 167 -4.49 -20.21 -46.69
N PHE A 168 -4.19 -18.91 -46.63
CA PHE A 168 -5.03 -17.93 -45.92
C PHE A 168 -6.44 -17.78 -46.49
N SER A 169 -6.75 -18.25 -47.70
CA SER A 169 -8.13 -18.22 -48.22
C SER A 169 -9.09 -19.10 -47.41
N ARG A 170 -8.55 -20.06 -46.62
CA ARG A 170 -9.32 -20.85 -45.64
C ARG A 170 -9.70 -20.04 -44.40
N GLY A 171 -9.10 -18.87 -44.22
CA GLY A 171 -9.39 -17.94 -43.15
C GLY A 171 -8.90 -18.38 -41.77
N CYS A 172 -9.61 -17.89 -40.77
CA CYS A 172 -9.28 -18.02 -39.37
C CYS A 172 -10.42 -18.72 -38.61
N ARG A 173 -10.06 -19.51 -37.60
CA ARG A 173 -11.02 -20.10 -36.67
C ARG A 173 -10.82 -19.52 -35.28
N ARG A 174 -11.91 -19.49 -34.50
CA ARG A 174 -11.86 -19.05 -33.11
C ARG A 174 -11.01 -20.04 -32.29
N LYS A 175 -10.19 -19.53 -31.39
CA LYS A 175 -9.47 -20.36 -30.40
C LYS A 175 -10.44 -20.97 -29.39
N GLU A 176 -11.46 -20.21 -29.01
CA GLU A 176 -12.48 -20.62 -28.04
C GLU A 176 -13.89 -20.43 -28.61
N ALA A 177 -14.75 -21.42 -28.42
CA ALA A 177 -16.13 -21.37 -28.89
C ALA A 177 -17.00 -20.47 -27.99
N ILE A 178 -17.83 -19.61 -28.59
CA ILE A 178 -18.80 -18.80 -27.86
C ILE A 178 -19.93 -19.72 -27.38
N LYS A 179 -20.19 -19.74 -26.07
CA LYS A 179 -21.32 -20.47 -25.47
C LYS A 179 -22.39 -19.47 -25.07
N CYS A 180 -23.59 -19.58 -25.63
CA CYS A 180 -24.67 -18.68 -25.27
C CYS A 180 -25.06 -18.85 -23.80
N GLY A 181 -25.37 -17.74 -23.11
CA GLY A 181 -25.71 -17.73 -21.69
C GLY A 181 -24.52 -17.76 -20.72
N LYS A 182 -23.28 -17.89 -21.22
CA LYS A 182 -22.06 -17.60 -20.45
C LYS A 182 -21.56 -16.19 -20.74
N GLU A 183 -20.73 -15.65 -19.84
CA GLU A 183 -20.09 -14.37 -20.07
C GLU A 183 -19.29 -14.40 -21.39
N SER A 184 -19.55 -13.41 -22.24
CA SER A 184 -18.86 -13.17 -23.50
C SER A 184 -18.51 -11.69 -23.54
N TYR A 185 -17.39 -11.34 -24.14
CA TYR A 185 -16.96 -9.95 -24.23
C TYR A 185 -16.73 -9.56 -25.70
N PHE A 186 -16.65 -8.25 -25.95
CA PHE A 186 -16.34 -7.71 -27.27
C PHE A 186 -14.93 -7.13 -27.28
N THR A 187 -14.17 -7.46 -28.31
CA THR A 187 -12.89 -6.82 -28.62
C THR A 187 -13.09 -5.83 -29.75
N THR A 188 -12.53 -4.63 -29.59
CA THR A 188 -12.60 -3.57 -30.61
C THR A 188 -11.44 -3.71 -31.59
N MET A 189 -11.75 -3.76 -32.88
CA MET A 189 -10.81 -3.59 -33.98
C MET A 189 -11.01 -2.21 -34.60
N PRO A 190 -10.09 -1.26 -34.39
CA PRO A 190 -10.21 0.08 -34.96
C PRO A 190 -9.78 0.10 -36.44
N ASN A 191 -10.28 1.10 -37.18
CA ASN A 191 -9.87 1.38 -38.56
C ASN A 191 -10.09 0.19 -39.51
N MET A 192 -11.28 -0.39 -39.45
CA MET A 192 -11.67 -1.53 -40.28
C MET A 192 -12.65 -1.12 -41.39
N LYS A 193 -12.38 -1.56 -42.62
CA LYS A 193 -13.41 -1.85 -43.61
C LYS A 193 -14.24 -3.00 -43.06
N VAL A 194 -15.37 -2.66 -42.45
CA VAL A 194 -16.26 -3.63 -41.80
C VAL A 194 -16.71 -4.73 -42.78
N PRO A 195 -16.91 -5.97 -42.32
CA PRO A 195 -17.16 -7.12 -43.17
C PRO A 195 -18.45 -7.01 -44.01
N ASP A 196 -18.54 -7.83 -45.05
CA ASP A 196 -19.73 -7.94 -45.89
C ASP A 196 -20.88 -8.70 -45.17
N LYS A 197 -22.08 -8.74 -45.77
CA LYS A 197 -23.24 -9.53 -45.33
C LYS A 197 -23.73 -9.19 -43.90
N PHE A 198 -23.95 -7.91 -43.64
CA PHE A 198 -24.47 -7.42 -42.38
C PHE A 198 -26.00 -7.31 -42.35
N LEU A 199 -26.56 -7.32 -41.14
CA LEU A 199 -27.92 -6.89 -40.85
C LEU A 199 -27.89 -5.43 -40.40
N HIS A 200 -28.55 -4.55 -41.14
CA HIS A 200 -28.68 -3.14 -40.78
C HIS A 200 -29.92 -2.93 -39.89
N ILE A 201 -29.69 -2.60 -38.62
CA ILE A 201 -30.75 -2.29 -37.65
C ILE A 201 -30.85 -0.77 -37.51
N ARG A 202 -32.00 -0.21 -37.86
CA ARG A 202 -32.23 1.24 -37.80
C ARG A 202 -32.60 1.72 -36.40
N ASN A 203 -32.39 3.00 -36.12
CA ASN A 203 -32.81 3.67 -34.89
C ASN A 203 -32.33 2.96 -33.62
N ARG A 204 -31.02 2.81 -33.51
CA ARG A 204 -30.37 2.21 -32.35
C ARG A 204 -29.23 3.10 -31.89
N SER A 205 -29.15 3.38 -30.59
CA SER A 205 -27.94 3.96 -30.01
C SER A 205 -26.79 2.96 -30.02
N PHE A 206 -25.59 3.42 -29.67
CA PHE A 206 -24.42 2.56 -29.51
C PHE A 206 -24.70 1.37 -28.56
N ASP A 207 -25.23 1.66 -27.37
CA ASP A 207 -25.52 0.63 -26.36
C ASP A 207 -26.63 -0.33 -26.80
N GLN A 208 -27.63 0.20 -27.50
CA GLN A 208 -28.70 -0.64 -28.04
C GLN A 208 -28.17 -1.56 -29.14
N CYS A 209 -27.27 -1.08 -30.02
CA CYS A 209 -26.64 -1.90 -31.04
C CYS A 209 -25.81 -3.05 -30.44
N ALA A 210 -25.03 -2.74 -29.40
CA ALA A 210 -24.30 -3.75 -28.64
C ALA A 210 -25.26 -4.77 -27.97
N SER A 211 -26.39 -4.29 -27.44
CA SER A 211 -27.42 -5.14 -26.82
C SER A 211 -28.10 -6.08 -27.82
N GLU A 212 -28.42 -5.62 -29.03
CA GLU A 212 -28.99 -6.47 -30.11
C GLU A 212 -28.05 -7.65 -30.42
N CYS A 213 -26.74 -7.40 -30.50
CA CYS A 213 -25.78 -8.48 -30.69
C CYS A 213 -25.64 -9.37 -29.45
N THR A 214 -25.60 -8.79 -28.25
CA THR A 214 -25.43 -9.55 -27.00
C THR A 214 -26.56 -10.54 -26.77
N ARG A 215 -27.80 -10.11 -27.03
CA ARG A 215 -29.03 -10.91 -26.85
C ARG A 215 -29.19 -12.01 -27.91
N ASN A 216 -28.59 -11.83 -29.08
CA ASN A 216 -28.63 -12.83 -30.14
C ASN A 216 -27.45 -13.81 -29.99
N CYS A 217 -27.73 -15.07 -29.65
CA CYS A 217 -26.71 -16.11 -29.49
C CYS A 217 -25.86 -16.34 -30.75
N SER A 218 -26.43 -16.11 -31.94
CA SER A 218 -25.74 -16.27 -33.22
C SER A 218 -24.90 -15.06 -33.59
N CYS A 219 -25.04 -13.92 -32.88
CA CYS A 219 -24.26 -12.75 -33.22
C CYS A 219 -22.77 -12.94 -32.92
N VAL A 220 -21.94 -12.63 -33.92
CA VAL A 220 -20.49 -12.73 -33.85
C VAL A 220 -19.78 -11.38 -33.79
N ALA A 221 -20.41 -10.30 -34.28
CA ALA A 221 -19.84 -8.96 -34.28
C ALA A 221 -20.91 -7.89 -34.49
N TYR A 222 -20.59 -6.65 -34.11
CA TYR A 222 -21.38 -5.47 -34.49
C TYR A 222 -20.45 -4.29 -34.82
N ALA A 223 -21.01 -3.28 -35.50
CA ALA A 223 -20.34 -2.02 -35.80
C ALA A 223 -21.36 -0.89 -35.68
N TYR A 224 -20.89 0.26 -35.21
CA TYR A 224 -21.74 1.42 -34.97
C TYR A 224 -21.10 2.69 -35.51
N ALA A 225 -21.89 3.49 -36.22
CA ALA A 225 -21.51 4.82 -36.64
C ALA A 225 -22.55 5.84 -36.18
N ASN A 226 -22.08 6.94 -35.57
CA ASN A 226 -22.94 8.09 -35.29
C ASN A 226 -22.98 9.00 -36.52
N LEU A 227 -24.18 9.17 -37.09
CA LEU A 227 -24.40 9.94 -38.31
C LEU A 227 -25.16 11.25 -38.02
N SER A 228 -25.29 11.65 -36.75
CA SER A 228 -26.06 12.84 -36.34
C SER A 228 -25.57 14.15 -36.98
N ASN A 229 -24.28 14.23 -37.32
CA ASN A 229 -23.71 15.42 -37.98
C ASN A 229 -23.77 15.34 -39.52
N ALA A 230 -24.13 14.18 -40.08
CA ALA A 230 -24.29 13.97 -41.52
C ALA A 230 -25.76 14.22 -41.88
N GLY A 231 -26.14 15.51 -41.95
CA GLY A 231 -27.51 16.03 -41.97
C GLY A 231 -28.43 15.67 -43.15
N THR A 232 -28.25 14.52 -43.80
CA THR A 232 -29.01 14.09 -44.99
C THR A 232 -29.57 12.66 -44.91
N MET A 233 -29.25 11.89 -43.87
CA MET A 233 -29.83 10.56 -43.64
C MET A 233 -31.18 10.65 -42.92
N GLY A 234 -32.01 9.63 -43.13
CA GLY A 234 -33.22 9.45 -42.34
C GLY A 234 -33.00 8.94 -40.93
N ASP A 235 -31.87 8.29 -40.71
CA ASP A 235 -31.47 7.67 -39.46
C ASP A 235 -30.22 8.41 -38.94
N THR A 236 -30.24 8.81 -37.67
CA THR A 236 -29.13 9.55 -37.02
C THR A 236 -27.97 8.65 -36.60
N SER A 237 -28.09 7.35 -36.84
CA SER A 237 -27.16 6.31 -36.41
C SER A 237 -27.23 5.12 -37.37
N ARG A 238 -26.14 4.36 -37.46
CA ARG A 238 -26.10 3.10 -38.19
C ARG A 238 -25.59 2.00 -37.29
N CYS A 239 -26.42 0.97 -37.09
CA CYS A 239 -26.06 -0.24 -36.37
C CYS A 239 -26.00 -1.43 -37.33
N LEU A 240 -24.82 -2.05 -37.45
CA LEU A 240 -24.61 -3.24 -38.26
C LEU A 240 -24.31 -4.42 -37.36
N VAL A 241 -24.95 -5.56 -37.62
CA VAL A 241 -24.81 -6.79 -36.84
C VAL A 241 -24.53 -7.97 -37.76
N TRP A 242 -23.61 -8.85 -37.35
CA TRP A 242 -23.26 -10.06 -38.10
C TRP A 242 -23.60 -11.31 -37.29
N THR A 243 -24.25 -12.28 -37.93
CA THR A 243 -24.61 -13.58 -37.32
C THR A 243 -23.92 -14.78 -37.98
N GLY A 244 -23.11 -14.55 -39.00
CA GLY A 244 -22.36 -15.56 -39.74
C GLY A 244 -20.90 -15.20 -39.85
N ASP A 245 -20.20 -15.82 -40.80
CA ASP A 245 -18.78 -15.57 -41.01
C ASP A 245 -18.49 -14.10 -41.38
N LEU A 246 -17.45 -13.53 -40.76
CA LEU A 246 -16.96 -12.20 -41.11
C LEU A 246 -16.08 -12.32 -42.34
N ILE A 247 -16.48 -11.77 -43.47
CA ILE A 247 -15.74 -11.90 -44.74
C ILE A 247 -15.36 -10.53 -45.31
N ASP A 248 -14.27 -10.51 -46.07
CA ASP A 248 -13.81 -9.34 -46.81
C ASP A 248 -13.47 -8.13 -45.91
N MET A 249 -12.73 -8.37 -44.83
CA MET A 249 -12.27 -7.32 -43.93
C MET A 249 -10.92 -6.76 -44.37
N GLU A 250 -10.76 -5.46 -44.27
CA GLU A 250 -9.48 -4.77 -44.50
C GLU A 250 -9.23 -3.79 -43.35
N LYS A 251 -7.99 -3.61 -42.96
CA LYS A 251 -7.56 -2.58 -42.02
C LYS A 251 -6.91 -1.47 -42.81
N ALA A 252 -7.50 -0.28 -42.72
CA ALA A 252 -7.10 0.87 -43.51
C ALA A 252 -7.25 2.15 -42.70
N SER A 253 -6.33 3.09 -42.86
CA SER A 253 -6.41 4.41 -42.23
C SER A 253 -7.74 5.08 -42.55
N PHE A 254 -8.39 5.68 -41.54
CA PHE A 254 -9.71 6.36 -41.66
C PHE A 254 -10.91 5.44 -41.92
N ALA A 255 -10.98 4.30 -41.22
CA ALA A 255 -12.12 3.38 -41.29
C ALA A 255 -12.80 3.19 -39.91
N GLU A 256 -13.76 2.27 -39.80
CA GLU A 256 -14.66 2.21 -38.64
C GLU A 256 -14.21 1.23 -37.57
N ASN A 257 -14.78 1.35 -36.37
CA ASN A 257 -14.57 0.36 -35.31
C ASN A 257 -15.51 -0.85 -35.53
N LEU A 258 -14.91 -2.04 -35.60
CA LEU A 258 -15.62 -3.32 -35.57
C LEU A 258 -15.48 -3.95 -34.19
N TYR A 259 -16.59 -4.39 -33.61
CA TYR A 259 -16.62 -5.03 -32.29
C TYR A 259 -16.88 -6.53 -32.47
N ILE A 260 -15.86 -7.36 -32.27
CA ILE A 260 -15.95 -8.82 -32.43
C ILE A 260 -16.23 -9.47 -31.08
N ARG A 261 -17.26 -10.31 -31.04
CA ARG A 261 -17.60 -11.10 -29.85
C ARG A 261 -16.61 -12.23 -29.67
N LEU A 262 -16.10 -12.44 -28.46
CA LEU A 262 -15.21 -13.54 -28.08
C LEU A 262 -15.75 -14.27 -26.84
N GLY A 263 -15.41 -15.55 -26.71
CA GLY A 263 -15.63 -16.32 -25.49
C GLY A 263 -14.54 -16.02 -24.45
N GLU A 264 -14.81 -16.31 -23.17
CA GLU A 264 -13.79 -16.20 -22.12
C GLU A 264 -12.54 -17.03 -22.45
N SER A 265 -11.39 -16.35 -22.58
CA SER A 265 -10.10 -17.01 -22.72
C SER A 265 -9.58 -17.49 -21.35
N PRO A 266 -8.97 -18.68 -21.26
CA PRO A 266 -8.20 -19.08 -20.08
C PRO A 266 -7.03 -18.14 -19.74
N ASP A 267 -6.56 -17.28 -20.65
CA ASP A 267 -5.53 -16.28 -20.35
C ASP A 267 -6.05 -15.09 -19.52
N GLN A 268 -7.36 -14.79 -19.53
CA GLN A 268 -7.93 -13.87 -18.54
C GLN A 268 -7.85 -14.46 -17.13
N LYS A 269 -7.95 -15.78 -16.96
CA LYS A 269 -7.66 -16.42 -15.66
C LYS A 269 -6.21 -16.21 -15.24
N LYS A 270 -5.23 -16.30 -16.16
CA LYS A 270 -3.82 -16.03 -15.84
C LYS A 270 -3.56 -14.57 -15.50
N SER A 271 -4.15 -13.62 -16.23
CA SER A 271 -3.98 -12.19 -15.91
C SER A 271 -4.66 -11.79 -14.60
N ASN A 272 -5.82 -12.38 -14.28
CA ASN A 272 -6.49 -12.18 -13.00
C ASN A 272 -5.69 -12.86 -11.85
N LEU A 273 -5.11 -14.03 -12.08
CA LEU A 273 -4.18 -14.66 -11.14
C LEU A 273 -2.94 -13.79 -10.90
N LEU A 274 -2.36 -13.21 -11.95
CA LEU A 274 -1.20 -12.32 -11.83
C LEU A 274 -1.53 -11.03 -11.07
N LYS A 275 -2.72 -10.45 -11.32
CA LYS A 275 -3.24 -9.27 -10.62
C LYS A 275 -3.52 -9.53 -9.14
N ILE A 276 -3.82 -10.76 -8.74
CA ILE A 276 -4.00 -11.16 -7.33
C ILE A 276 -2.65 -11.53 -6.70
N LEU A 277 -1.78 -12.22 -7.43
CA LEU A 277 -0.52 -12.74 -6.91
C LEU A 277 0.50 -11.63 -6.61
N LEU A 278 0.57 -10.59 -7.45
CA LEU A 278 1.47 -9.45 -7.25
C LEU A 278 1.23 -8.71 -5.92
N PRO A 279 -0.01 -8.28 -5.57
CA PRO A 279 -0.26 -7.64 -4.28
C PRO A 279 -0.10 -8.61 -3.11
N VAL A 280 -0.42 -9.91 -3.27
CA VAL A 280 -0.20 -10.91 -2.21
C VAL A 280 1.29 -11.08 -1.90
N ILE A 281 2.15 -11.19 -2.91
CA ILE A 281 3.61 -11.26 -2.74
C ILE A 281 4.14 -9.97 -2.10
N ALA A 282 3.67 -8.80 -2.54
CA ALA A 282 4.05 -7.53 -1.94
C ALA A 282 3.66 -7.44 -0.46
N CYS A 283 2.44 -7.85 -0.10
CA CYS A 283 1.98 -7.90 1.29
C CYS A 283 2.82 -8.88 2.12
N LEU A 284 3.12 -10.08 1.62
CA LEU A 284 3.95 -11.06 2.33
C LEU A 284 5.38 -10.54 2.57
N MET A 285 5.97 -9.87 1.58
CA MET A 285 7.29 -9.22 1.74
C MET A 285 7.25 -8.09 2.78
N LEU A 286 6.17 -7.32 2.82
CA LEU A 286 5.98 -6.24 3.80
C LEU A 286 5.81 -6.80 5.22
N PHE A 287 5.02 -7.87 5.38
CA PHE A 287 4.89 -8.58 6.66
C PHE A 287 6.22 -9.19 7.12
N ALA A 288 7.00 -9.77 6.22
CA ALA A 288 8.32 -10.31 6.54
C ALA A 288 9.29 -9.21 7.00
N LEU A 289 9.30 -8.04 6.34
CA LEU A 289 10.11 -6.89 6.75
C LEU A 289 9.71 -6.36 8.13
N VAL A 290 8.40 -6.24 8.40
CA VAL A 290 7.90 -5.81 9.72
C VAL A 290 8.30 -6.82 10.80
N ALA A 291 8.19 -8.12 10.52
CA ALA A 291 8.60 -9.18 11.44
C ALA A 291 10.11 -9.14 11.72
N LEU A 292 10.94 -8.94 10.69
CA LEU A 292 12.40 -8.79 10.85
C LEU A 292 12.76 -7.57 11.70
N VAL A 293 12.14 -6.42 11.47
CA VAL A 293 12.34 -5.21 12.29
C VAL A 293 11.92 -5.46 13.74
N TRP A 294 10.83 -6.19 13.97
CA TRP A 294 10.35 -6.53 15.31
C TRP A 294 11.30 -7.51 16.03
N ILE A 295 11.85 -8.49 15.32
CA ILE A 295 12.87 -9.41 15.83
C ILE A 295 14.17 -8.66 16.17
N CYS A 296 14.62 -7.75 15.31
CA CYS A 296 15.82 -6.93 15.57
C CYS A 296 15.62 -5.99 16.78
N LYS A 297 14.47 -5.33 16.90
CA LYS A 297 14.15 -4.47 18.05
C LYS A 297 14.00 -5.25 19.35
N SER A 298 13.39 -6.44 19.33
CA SER A 298 13.21 -7.27 20.53
C SER A 298 14.54 -7.86 21.03
N ARG A 299 15.44 -8.28 20.12
CA ARG A 299 16.80 -8.71 20.46
C ARG A 299 17.62 -7.58 21.10
N GLY A 300 17.52 -6.35 20.59
CA GLY A 300 18.19 -5.18 21.17
C GLY A 300 17.74 -4.85 22.60
N LYS A 301 16.44 -4.95 22.89
CA LYS A 301 15.90 -4.72 24.25
C LYS A 301 16.34 -5.80 25.25
N LEU A 302 16.37 -7.07 24.82
CA LEU A 302 16.80 -8.18 25.68
C LEU A 302 18.30 -8.10 26.00
N GLN A 303 19.10 -7.64 25.05
CA GLN A 303 20.55 -7.49 25.23
C GLN A 303 20.89 -6.34 26.18
N LYS A 304 20.19 -5.19 26.10
CA LYS A 304 20.32 -4.09 27.08
C LYS A 304 19.98 -4.54 28.51
N LYS A 305 18.88 -5.28 28.69
CA LYS A 305 18.49 -5.83 30.01
C LYS A 305 19.53 -6.79 30.60
N LYS A 306 20.16 -7.62 29.76
CA LYS A 306 21.23 -8.54 30.18
C LYS A 306 22.53 -7.82 30.55
N VAL A 307 22.92 -6.78 29.81
CA VAL A 307 24.12 -5.98 30.10
C VAL A 307 23.97 -5.24 31.43
N GLN A 308 22.83 -4.58 31.66
CA GLN A 308 22.59 -3.81 32.88
C GLN A 308 22.56 -4.69 34.15
N LYS A 309 22.00 -5.91 34.05
CA LYS A 309 22.05 -6.91 35.14
C LYS A 309 23.48 -7.39 35.43
N ARG A 310 24.34 -7.48 34.41
CA ARG A 310 25.74 -7.92 34.55
C ARG A 310 26.61 -6.84 35.21
N THR A 311 26.46 -5.58 34.79
CA THR A 311 27.17 -4.42 35.37
C THR A 311 26.88 -4.25 36.87
N MET A 312 25.64 -4.50 37.31
CA MET A 312 25.27 -4.45 38.73
C MET A 312 25.88 -5.59 39.55
N LEU A 313 25.90 -6.83 39.01
CA LEU A 313 26.53 -7.97 39.68
C LEU A 313 28.03 -7.72 39.86
N GLU A 314 28.67 -7.11 38.87
CA GLU A 314 30.08 -6.70 38.90
C GLU A 314 30.32 -5.59 39.94
N TYR A 315 29.44 -4.58 40.03
CA TYR A 315 29.50 -3.51 41.03
C TYR A 315 29.34 -4.01 42.48
N MET A 316 28.52 -5.06 42.69
CA MET A 316 28.31 -5.68 44.01
C MET A 316 29.40 -6.68 44.40
N SER A 317 30.16 -7.22 43.42
CA SER A 317 31.18 -8.25 43.63
C SER A 317 32.59 -7.69 43.90
N SER A 318 32.79 -6.36 43.82
CA SER A 318 34.11 -5.73 43.79
C SER A 318 34.79 -5.49 45.15
N THR A 319 34.26 -6.00 46.27
CA THR A 319 35.06 -6.15 47.50
C THR A 319 34.69 -7.42 48.26
N ASP A 320 35.71 -8.24 48.52
CA ASP A 320 35.68 -9.44 49.35
C ASP A 320 35.32 -9.06 50.79
N GLU A 321 34.05 -9.17 51.21
CA GLU A 321 33.71 -9.51 52.61
C GLU A 321 32.38 -10.27 52.67
N ALA A 322 32.36 -11.25 53.57
CA ALA A 322 31.40 -12.35 53.66
C ALA A 322 29.92 -11.91 53.66
N GLY A 323 29.19 -12.29 52.60
CA GLY A 323 27.74 -12.18 52.56
C GLY A 323 27.16 -12.87 51.33
N ASP A 324 26.68 -14.10 51.53
CA ASP A 324 25.82 -14.95 50.67
C ASP A 324 25.58 -14.45 49.23
N LYS A 325 26.12 -15.19 48.24
CA LYS A 325 26.07 -14.89 46.79
C LYS A 325 24.66 -15.02 46.17
N ASN A 326 23.62 -15.24 46.97
CA ASN A 326 22.24 -15.50 46.53
C ASN A 326 21.24 -14.43 47.01
N ILE A 327 21.63 -13.17 47.09
CA ILE A 327 20.64 -12.09 47.30
C ILE A 327 20.09 -11.66 45.94
N GLU A 328 18.86 -12.09 45.65
CA GLU A 328 18.12 -11.64 44.47
C GLU A 328 17.63 -10.20 44.73
N PHE A 329 18.41 -9.21 44.28
CA PHE A 329 18.02 -7.81 44.40
C PHE A 329 16.94 -7.48 43.35
N PRO A 330 15.80 -6.90 43.75
CA PRO A 330 14.80 -6.44 42.80
C PRO A 330 15.34 -5.23 42.04
N PHE A 331 15.70 -5.44 40.77
CA PHE A 331 16.22 -4.39 39.90
C PHE A 331 15.10 -3.74 39.09
N ILE A 332 15.08 -2.42 39.06
CA ILE A 332 14.14 -1.63 38.24
C ILE A 332 14.97 -0.84 37.23
N SER A 333 14.62 -0.90 35.94
CA SER A 333 15.34 -0.17 34.90
C SER A 333 15.21 1.35 35.09
N PHE A 334 16.28 2.08 34.79
CA PHE A 334 16.29 3.55 34.84
C PHE A 334 15.13 4.15 34.03
N GLU A 335 14.86 3.64 32.83
CA GLU A 335 13.72 4.05 31.99
C GLU A 335 12.38 3.96 32.72
N ASN A 336 12.14 2.87 33.46
CA ASN A 336 10.90 2.70 34.22
C ASN A 336 10.81 3.69 35.38
N ILE A 337 11.94 4.02 36.03
CA ILE A 337 11.97 5.01 37.12
C ILE A 337 11.74 6.43 36.59
N VAL A 338 12.35 6.77 35.46
CA VAL A 338 12.13 8.05 34.75
C VAL A 338 10.66 8.19 34.39
N THR A 339 10.03 7.18 33.79
CA THR A 339 8.59 7.23 33.49
C THR A 339 7.74 7.31 34.76
N ALA A 340 8.06 6.52 35.79
CA ALA A 340 7.30 6.49 37.03
C ALA A 340 7.33 7.82 37.79
N THR A 341 8.42 8.59 37.67
CA THR A 341 8.61 9.87 38.36
C THR A 341 8.27 11.09 37.51
N ASP A 342 7.72 10.86 36.30
CA ASP A 342 7.52 11.88 35.26
C ASP A 342 8.81 12.69 35.02
N ASN A 343 9.88 11.98 34.67
CA ASN A 343 11.21 12.54 34.43
C ASN A 343 11.77 13.35 35.61
N PHE A 344 11.63 12.83 36.84
CA PHE A 344 12.05 13.50 38.07
C PHE A 344 11.50 14.92 38.21
N SER A 345 10.26 15.14 37.79
CA SER A 345 9.68 16.47 37.80
C SER A 345 9.59 17.06 39.20
N ALA A 346 9.76 18.38 39.29
CA ALA A 346 9.75 19.10 40.56
C ALA A 346 8.41 18.95 41.31
N HIS A 347 7.29 18.74 40.60
CA HIS A 347 5.97 18.54 41.21
C HIS A 347 5.88 17.22 42.01
N ASN A 348 6.73 16.24 41.69
CA ASN A 348 6.80 14.97 42.39
C ASN A 348 7.85 14.98 43.52
N MET A 349 8.57 16.08 43.75
CA MET A 349 9.61 16.12 44.77
C MET A 349 9.01 16.14 46.18
N LEU A 350 9.31 15.10 46.95
CA LEU A 350 8.87 14.93 48.34
C LEU A 350 9.83 15.63 49.32
N GLY A 351 11.11 15.74 48.96
CA GLY A 351 12.11 16.41 49.79
C GLY A 351 13.50 16.41 49.17
N GLN A 352 14.32 17.38 49.60
CA GLN A 352 15.71 17.53 49.20
C GLN A 352 16.56 17.76 50.45
N GLY A 353 17.68 17.05 50.55
CA GLY A 353 18.66 17.24 51.62
C GLY A 353 20.07 16.88 51.17
N GLY A 354 21.04 16.87 52.10
CA GLY A 354 22.45 16.51 51.81
C GLY A 354 22.64 15.06 51.33
N PHE A 355 21.58 14.26 51.33
CA PHE A 355 21.58 12.85 50.97
C PHE A 355 20.92 12.56 49.62
N GLY A 356 20.56 13.61 48.87
CA GLY A 356 19.90 13.52 47.58
C GLY A 356 18.47 14.03 47.57
N LYS A 357 17.75 13.72 46.50
CA LYS A 357 16.37 14.15 46.24
C LYS A 357 15.44 12.94 46.30
N VAL A 358 14.28 13.10 46.91
CA VAL A 358 13.25 12.05 46.98
C VAL A 358 12.05 12.48 46.15
N TYR A 359 11.58 11.59 45.28
CA TYR A 359 10.45 11.83 44.38
C TYR A 359 9.33 10.82 44.64
N LYS A 360 8.08 11.26 44.55
CA LYS A 360 6.92 10.38 44.42
C LYS A 360 6.89 9.85 42.99
N GLY A 361 6.54 8.58 42.83
CA GLY A 361 6.33 7.99 41.52
C GLY A 361 5.25 6.93 41.53
N MET A 362 4.85 6.53 40.33
CA MET A 362 3.88 5.45 40.10
C MET A 362 4.49 4.38 39.20
N LEU A 363 4.91 3.27 39.80
CA LEU A 363 5.48 2.14 39.10
C LEU A 363 4.37 1.28 38.48
N GLU A 364 4.53 0.88 37.22
CA GLU A 364 3.58 0.03 36.47
C GLU A 364 2.13 0.56 36.50
N GLY A 365 1.96 1.88 36.63
CA GLY A 365 0.65 2.55 36.64
C GLY A 365 -0.23 2.29 37.86
N THR A 366 0.21 1.48 38.83
CA THR A 366 -0.64 1.04 39.96
C THR A 366 0.02 1.16 41.33
N LYS A 367 1.36 1.20 41.40
CA LYS A 367 2.08 1.14 42.67
C LYS A 367 2.76 2.47 43.00
N GLU A 368 2.28 3.15 44.04
CA GLU A 368 2.93 4.35 44.57
C GLU A 368 4.29 4.00 45.19
N VAL A 369 5.34 4.71 44.79
CA VAL A 369 6.71 4.50 45.25
C VAL A 369 7.38 5.83 45.63
N ALA A 370 8.35 5.75 46.54
CA ALA A 370 9.27 6.84 46.85
C ALA A 370 10.65 6.53 46.24
N VAL A 371 11.10 7.36 45.31
CA VAL A 371 12.38 7.20 44.61
C VAL A 371 13.39 8.18 45.19
N LYS A 372 14.36 7.66 45.93
CA LYS A 372 15.49 8.42 46.47
C LYS A 372 16.64 8.37 45.47
N ARG A 373 16.91 9.49 44.80
CA ARG A 373 18.05 9.70 43.90
C ARG A 373 19.19 10.31 44.71
N LEU A 374 20.27 9.55 44.87
CA LEU A 374 21.43 9.99 45.64
C LEU A 374 22.22 11.06 44.84
N SER A 375 22.80 12.04 45.54
CA SER A 375 23.61 13.09 44.92
C SER A 375 24.95 12.57 44.43
N GLU A 376 25.41 13.06 43.27
CA GLU A 376 26.77 12.84 42.76
C GLU A 376 27.78 13.59 43.65
N GLY A 377 28.62 12.87 44.39
CA GLY A 377 29.71 13.48 45.14
C GLY A 377 30.13 12.73 46.39
N SER A 378 31.40 12.32 46.43
CA SER A 378 32.15 11.60 47.47
C SER A 378 32.08 10.06 47.42
N GLY A 379 33.24 9.41 47.56
CA GLY A 379 33.35 7.95 47.70
C GLY A 379 32.56 7.37 48.88
N GLN A 380 32.17 8.21 49.84
CA GLN A 380 31.33 7.87 50.98
C GLN A 380 29.89 7.50 50.57
N GLY A 381 29.31 8.18 49.56
CA GLY A 381 27.93 7.91 49.11
C GLY A 381 27.73 6.53 48.46
N THR A 382 28.80 5.95 47.92
CA THR A 382 28.80 4.59 47.34
C THR A 382 28.72 3.50 48.41
N GLU A 383 29.51 3.62 49.47
CA GLU A 383 29.49 2.67 50.60
C GLU A 383 28.16 2.76 51.36
N GLU A 384 27.66 3.98 51.55
CA GLU A 384 26.34 4.27 52.12
C GLU A 384 25.18 3.64 51.34
N PHE A 385 25.19 3.76 50.00
CA PHE A 385 24.21 3.11 49.13
C PHE A 385 24.28 1.58 49.23
N ARG A 386 25.50 1.01 49.20
CA ARG A 386 25.69 -0.44 49.31
C ARG A 386 25.22 -0.97 50.67
N ASN A 387 25.57 -0.29 51.76
CA ASN A 387 25.12 -0.65 53.10
C ASN A 387 23.59 -0.62 53.19
N GLU A 388 22.96 0.44 52.68
CA GLU A 388 21.50 0.57 52.70
C GLU A 388 20.86 -0.58 51.90
N VAL A 389 21.32 -0.88 50.67
CA VAL A 389 20.81 -1.97 49.83
C VAL A 389 21.00 -3.36 50.46
N VAL A 390 22.20 -3.66 50.98
CA VAL A 390 22.52 -4.98 51.55
C VAL A 390 21.79 -5.23 52.87
N LEU A 391 21.64 -4.20 53.71
CA LEU A 391 20.96 -4.35 54.99
C LEU A 391 19.45 -4.41 54.81
N ILE A 392 18.86 -3.44 54.10
CA ILE A 392 17.40 -3.37 53.99
C ILE A 392 16.81 -4.51 53.16
N SER A 393 17.56 -5.07 52.19
CA SER A 393 17.11 -6.23 51.41
C SER A 393 16.98 -7.50 52.27
N LYS A 394 17.77 -7.62 53.35
CA LYS A 394 17.72 -8.74 54.29
C LYS A 394 16.68 -8.56 55.40
N LEU A 395 16.13 -7.36 55.54
CA LEU A 395 15.22 -7.00 56.62
C LEU A 395 13.78 -6.96 56.10
N GLN A 396 12.91 -7.76 56.72
CA GLN A 396 11.49 -7.75 56.40
C GLN A 396 10.69 -7.76 57.70
N HIS A 397 10.13 -6.60 58.04
CA HIS A 397 9.30 -6.46 59.22
C HIS A 397 8.27 -5.34 59.01
N LYS A 398 7.07 -5.51 59.59
CA LYS A 398 5.95 -4.56 59.45
C LYS A 398 6.26 -3.13 59.93
N ASN A 399 7.23 -2.98 60.82
CA ASN A 399 7.69 -1.68 61.35
C ASN A 399 9.00 -1.18 60.73
N LEU A 400 9.41 -1.73 59.59
CA LEU A 400 10.54 -1.25 58.79
C LEU A 400 10.05 -0.89 57.39
N VAL A 401 10.66 0.12 56.77
CA VAL A 401 10.34 0.49 55.38
C VAL A 401 10.87 -0.57 54.42
N LYS A 402 10.01 -1.01 53.50
CA LYS A 402 10.37 -2.00 52.48
C LYS A 402 11.06 -1.34 51.29
N LEU A 403 12.27 -1.77 50.98
CA LEU A 403 12.92 -1.50 49.69
C LEU A 403 12.25 -2.37 48.61
N LEU A 404 11.76 -1.73 47.56
CA LEU A 404 11.12 -2.38 46.41
C LEU A 404 12.11 -2.64 45.28
N GLY A 405 13.16 -1.85 45.19
CA GLY A 405 14.24 -2.08 44.25
C GLY A 405 15.28 -0.99 44.22
N CYS A 406 16.32 -1.19 43.43
CA CYS A 406 17.34 -0.19 43.17
C CYS A 406 17.71 -0.14 41.69
N CYS A 407 18.33 0.97 41.28
CA CYS A 407 18.87 1.17 39.95
C CYS A 407 20.26 1.79 40.06
N ILE A 408 21.19 1.22 39.30
CA ILE A 408 22.54 1.76 39.08
C ILE A 408 22.71 1.89 37.57
N LEU A 409 22.92 3.11 37.09
CA LEU A 409 23.25 3.38 35.70
C LEU A 409 24.32 4.46 35.67
N GLU A 410 25.54 4.10 35.26
CA GLU A 410 26.68 5.03 35.30
C GLU A 410 26.86 5.59 36.72
N ASP A 411 26.75 6.91 36.90
CA ASP A 411 26.84 7.59 38.20
C ASP A 411 25.50 7.72 38.95
N GLU A 412 24.38 7.35 38.31
CA GLU A 412 23.04 7.42 38.88
C GLU A 412 22.76 6.26 39.82
N LYS A 413 22.54 6.58 41.11
CA LYS A 413 22.17 5.62 42.16
C LYS A 413 20.80 5.95 42.72
N LEU A 414 19.84 5.06 42.47
CA LEU A 414 18.45 5.24 42.89
C LEU A 414 17.99 4.08 43.77
N LEU A 415 17.30 4.43 44.85
CA LEU A 415 16.61 3.50 45.74
C LEU A 415 15.10 3.73 45.63
N VAL A 416 14.35 2.65 45.45
CA VAL A 416 12.89 2.68 45.30
C VAL A 416 12.26 2.03 46.51
N TYR A 417 11.55 2.82 47.31
CA TYR A 417 10.85 2.40 48.52
C TYR A 417 9.34 2.37 48.29
N GLU A 418 8.62 1.67 49.18
CA GLU A 418 7.18 1.89 49.32
C GLU A 418 6.90 3.36 49.67
N TYR A 419 5.89 3.96 49.02
CA TYR A 419 5.48 5.31 49.37
C TYR A 419 4.71 5.31 50.70
N LEU A 420 5.08 6.22 51.59
CA LEU A 420 4.45 6.44 52.89
C LEU A 420 3.98 7.88 52.96
N ASP A 421 2.74 8.06 53.42
CA ASP A 421 1.97 9.29 53.22
C ASP A 421 2.19 10.32 54.34
N TYR A 422 2.84 9.95 55.44
CA TYR A 422 2.90 10.80 56.65
C TYR A 422 4.28 10.89 57.31
N PHE A 423 4.66 12.13 57.64
CA PHE A 423 5.79 12.47 58.50
C PHE A 423 5.30 12.85 59.90
N LEU A 424 6.01 12.41 60.95
CA LEU A 424 5.65 12.69 62.36
C LEU A 424 5.54 14.20 62.71
N PHE A 425 6.18 15.07 61.93
CA PHE A 425 6.28 16.51 62.20
C PHE A 425 5.47 17.40 61.26
N ASP A 426 4.56 16.83 60.46
CA ASP A 426 3.66 17.62 59.63
C ASP A 426 2.81 18.57 60.50
N SER A 427 3.02 19.88 60.32
CA SER A 427 2.38 20.93 61.12
C SER A 427 0.87 20.96 60.94
N ALA A 428 0.37 20.53 59.78
CA ALA A 428 -1.06 20.45 59.47
C ALA A 428 -1.79 19.33 60.24
N ARG A 429 -1.07 18.30 60.69
CA ARG A 429 -1.67 17.06 61.21
C ARG A 429 -1.29 16.72 62.66
N LYS A 430 -0.62 17.65 63.37
CA LYS A 430 -0.36 17.54 64.82
C LYS A 430 -1.60 17.19 65.66
N ALA A 431 -2.78 17.64 65.24
CA ALA A 431 -4.06 17.39 65.92
C ALA A 431 -4.52 15.92 65.86
N MET A 432 -4.07 15.14 64.86
CA MET A 432 -4.43 13.72 64.69
C MET A 432 -3.59 12.77 65.55
N LEU A 433 -2.46 13.25 66.10
CA LEU A 433 -1.58 12.49 66.97
C LEU A 433 -2.05 12.57 68.43
N GLN A 434 -3.23 12.04 68.73
CA GLN A 434 -3.72 11.87 70.11
C GLN A 434 -2.88 10.82 70.86
N TRP A 435 -2.90 10.84 72.20
CA TRP A 435 -2.06 9.96 73.03
C TRP A 435 -2.16 8.46 72.67
N PRO A 436 -3.34 7.88 72.39
CA PRO A 436 -3.44 6.48 71.98
C PRO A 436 -2.67 6.17 70.69
N THR A 437 -2.73 7.06 69.70
CA THR A 437 -1.99 6.93 68.43
C THR A 437 -0.48 7.06 68.66
N ARG A 438 -0.06 8.00 69.51
CA ARG A 438 1.36 8.16 69.88
C ARG A 438 1.90 6.92 70.59
N PHE A 439 1.12 6.32 71.48
CA PHE A 439 1.48 5.09 72.16
C PHE A 439 1.60 3.91 71.19
N LYS A 440 0.66 3.78 70.24
CA LYS A 440 0.75 2.78 69.14
C LYS A 440 2.02 2.97 68.31
N ILE A 441 2.38 4.22 67.98
CA ILE A 441 3.63 4.57 67.27
C ILE A 441 4.85 4.17 68.11
N ILE A 442 4.89 4.53 69.38
CA ILE A 442 5.99 4.15 70.29
C ILE A 442 6.17 2.63 70.35
N GLN A 443 5.07 1.89 70.54
CA GLN A 443 5.10 0.43 70.56
C GLN A 443 5.58 -0.17 69.24
N GLY A 444 5.15 0.37 68.10
CA GLY A 444 5.58 -0.09 66.79
C GLY A 444 7.07 0.19 66.53
N VAL A 445 7.58 1.36 66.93
CA VAL A 445 9.01 1.68 66.86
C VAL A 445 9.83 0.74 67.75
N ALA A 446 9.39 0.50 68.98
CA ALA A 446 10.05 -0.43 69.89
C ALA A 446 10.11 -1.86 69.32
N ARG A 447 9.03 -2.32 68.67
CA ARG A 447 9.00 -3.63 67.96
C ARG A 447 9.97 -3.66 66.78
N GLY A 448 10.05 -2.57 66.00
CA GLY A 448 11.01 -2.46 64.90
C GLY A 448 12.46 -2.54 65.39
N ILE A 449 12.79 -1.86 66.49
CA ILE A 449 14.13 -1.90 67.10
C ILE A 449 14.42 -3.28 67.69
N MET A 450 13.46 -3.89 68.39
CA MET A 450 13.61 -5.24 68.93
C MET A 450 13.94 -6.25 67.82
N TYR A 451 13.23 -6.15 66.70
CA TYR A 451 13.51 -6.97 65.53
C TYR A 451 14.95 -6.78 65.03
N LEU A 452 15.41 -5.54 64.88
CA LEU A 452 16.79 -5.27 64.44
C LEU A 452 17.84 -5.83 65.41
N HIS A 453 17.58 -5.77 66.72
CA HIS A 453 18.58 -6.11 67.74
C HIS A 453 18.58 -7.59 68.14
N GLN A 454 17.42 -8.26 68.12
CA GLN A 454 17.25 -9.60 68.71
C GLN A 454 16.60 -10.59 67.75
N ASP A 455 15.54 -10.20 67.05
CA ASP A 455 14.73 -11.18 66.29
C ASP A 455 15.18 -11.37 64.83
N SER A 456 16.06 -10.51 64.32
CA SER A 456 16.64 -10.67 62.99
C SER A 456 17.86 -11.58 63.02
N ARG A 457 18.22 -12.16 61.87
CA ARG A 457 19.35 -13.11 61.74
C ARG A 457 20.70 -12.53 62.20
N PHE A 458 20.84 -11.21 62.19
CA PHE A 458 22.05 -10.50 62.59
C PHE A 458 21.69 -9.39 63.56
N THR A 459 22.50 -9.17 64.59
CA THR A 459 22.31 -7.99 65.45
C THR A 459 22.65 -6.74 64.66
N ILE A 460 21.65 -5.90 64.35
CA ILE A 460 21.82 -4.71 63.53
C ILE A 460 21.55 -3.46 64.35
N ILE A 461 22.52 -2.55 64.40
CA ILE A 461 22.37 -1.25 65.07
C ILE A 461 22.12 -0.18 63.99
N HIS A 462 21.00 0.55 64.09
CA HIS A 462 20.61 1.56 63.10
C HIS A 462 21.53 2.80 63.07
N ARG A 463 22.04 3.22 64.24
CA ARG A 463 22.95 4.38 64.47
C ARG A 463 22.43 5.78 64.11
N ASP A 464 21.42 5.92 63.24
CA ASP A 464 20.75 7.20 62.93
C ASP A 464 19.23 7.15 63.23
N LEU A 465 18.86 6.65 64.41
CA LEU A 465 17.44 6.60 64.78
C LEU A 465 17.00 7.98 65.30
N LYS A 466 16.21 8.68 64.49
CA LYS A 466 15.62 9.98 64.81
C LYS A 466 14.18 10.04 64.30
N ALA A 467 13.40 10.97 64.82
CA ALA A 467 11.98 11.05 64.49
C ALA A 467 11.70 11.40 63.01
N SER A 468 12.63 12.03 62.29
CA SER A 468 12.52 12.23 60.83
C SER A 468 12.67 10.93 60.03
N ASN A 469 13.23 9.88 60.65
CA ASN A 469 13.45 8.56 60.06
C ASN A 469 12.36 7.57 60.48
N ILE A 470 11.28 8.06 61.09
CA ILE A 470 10.07 7.29 61.39
C ILE A 470 8.95 7.81 60.47
N LEU A 471 8.60 6.98 59.50
CA LEU A 471 7.52 7.24 58.55
C LEU A 471 6.25 6.53 59.00
N LEU A 472 5.07 7.01 58.64
CA LEU A 472 3.81 6.31 58.93
C LEU A 472 3.09 5.89 57.65
N ASP A 473 2.48 4.71 57.69
CA ASP A 473 1.57 4.22 56.65
C ASP A 473 0.15 4.78 56.78
N LYS A 474 -0.72 4.39 55.85
CA LYS A 474 -2.13 4.81 55.76
C LYS A 474 -2.91 4.50 57.06
N GLU A 475 -2.48 3.48 57.82
CA GLU A 475 -3.08 3.01 59.06
C GLU A 475 -2.43 3.61 60.34
N MET A 476 -1.60 4.65 60.18
CA MET A 476 -0.85 5.31 61.26
C MET A 476 0.08 4.34 62.02
N SER A 477 0.63 3.35 61.33
CA SER A 477 1.63 2.43 61.88
C SER A 477 3.04 2.90 61.51
N PRO A 478 4.00 2.84 62.45
CA PRO A 478 5.33 3.38 62.23
C PRO A 478 6.22 2.41 61.45
N LYS A 479 7.03 2.97 60.56
CA LYS A 479 8.08 2.29 59.81
C LYS A 479 9.40 3.04 59.95
N ILE A 480 10.41 2.34 60.46
CA ILE A 480 11.77 2.86 60.58
C ILE A 480 12.42 2.85 59.19
N SER A 481 13.00 3.98 58.79
CA SER A 481 13.64 4.21 57.50
C SER A 481 15.10 4.68 57.66
N ASP A 482 15.84 4.74 56.56
CA ASP A 482 17.21 5.28 56.46
C ASP A 482 18.28 4.46 57.19
N PHE A 483 18.54 3.26 56.66
CA PHE A 483 19.54 2.30 57.17
C PHE A 483 20.97 2.58 56.69
N ARG A 484 21.22 3.76 56.11
CA ARG A 484 22.52 4.17 55.58
C ARG A 484 23.66 3.99 56.58
N MET A 485 23.40 4.38 57.82
CA MET A 485 24.36 4.26 58.91
C MET A 485 24.20 2.95 59.67
N ALA A 486 23.36 2.00 59.27
CA ALA A 486 23.21 0.77 60.04
C ALA A 486 24.46 -0.12 59.93
N ARG A 487 24.74 -0.94 60.96
CA ARG A 487 25.83 -1.93 60.96
C ARG A 487 25.39 -3.27 61.53
N ILE A 488 25.92 -4.33 60.94
CA ILE A 488 25.82 -5.71 61.45
C ILE A 488 26.90 -5.91 62.50
N PHE A 489 26.53 -6.50 63.63
CA PHE A 489 27.42 -7.00 64.67
C PHE A 489 27.32 -8.52 64.71
N CYS A 490 28.44 -9.20 64.57
CA CYS A 490 28.54 -10.66 64.70
C CYS A 490 28.80 -11.02 66.17
N GLY A 491 28.07 -12.01 66.67
CA GLY A 491 28.06 -12.39 68.09
C GLY A 491 29.34 -13.05 68.62
N ASP A 492 30.30 -13.44 67.79
CA ASP A 492 31.49 -14.17 68.23
C ASP A 492 32.69 -13.82 67.33
N GLN A 493 33.68 -13.04 67.83
CA GLN A 493 35.09 -13.14 67.43
C GLN A 493 36.01 -12.18 68.22
N HIS A 494 37.10 -12.76 68.75
CA HIS A 494 38.19 -12.13 69.48
C HIS A 494 39.14 -11.32 68.58
N HIS A 495 39.68 -10.22 69.13
CA HIS A 495 40.87 -9.45 68.70
C HIS A 495 40.86 -8.66 67.38
N ALA A 496 40.84 -7.32 67.47
CA ALA A 496 41.71 -6.39 66.71
C ALA A 496 41.52 -4.94 67.24
N ASN A 497 42.58 -4.11 67.16
CA ASN A 497 42.68 -2.74 67.68
C ASN A 497 42.67 -1.72 66.53
N THR A 498 42.05 -0.53 66.69
CA THR A 498 41.88 0.46 65.61
C THR A 498 42.47 1.84 65.91
N ASN A 499 43.29 2.35 64.99
CA ASN A 499 43.85 3.71 64.98
C ASN A 499 42.99 4.69 64.15
N ARG A 500 41.83 5.11 64.67
CA ARG A 500 41.20 6.41 64.35
C ARG A 500 39.97 6.63 65.22
N VAL A 501 39.90 7.78 65.90
CA VAL A 501 38.73 8.20 66.69
C VAL A 501 37.63 8.72 65.75
N VAL A 502 37.04 7.79 64.98
CA VAL A 502 35.63 7.63 64.60
C VAL A 502 35.56 6.17 64.09
N GLY A 503 35.55 5.22 65.04
CA GLY A 503 36.19 3.90 64.90
C GLY A 503 35.57 2.89 63.92
N THR A 504 36.46 2.24 63.16
CA THR A 504 36.23 1.04 62.33
C THR A 504 36.40 -0.24 63.20
N TYR A 505 35.97 -1.39 62.67
CA TYR A 505 35.81 -2.68 63.35
C TYR A 505 36.98 -3.14 64.23
N GLY A 506 36.66 -3.43 65.51
CA GLY A 506 37.56 -4.07 66.47
C GLY A 506 37.22 -3.74 67.94
N SER A 507 36.64 -4.71 68.64
CA SER A 507 36.40 -4.79 70.11
C SER A 507 35.20 -4.06 70.74
N CYS A 508 34.54 -4.81 71.63
CA CYS A 508 33.37 -4.48 72.44
C CYS A 508 33.81 -4.01 73.84
N PRO A 509 33.21 -2.97 74.45
CA PRO A 509 33.17 -2.86 75.90
C PRO A 509 32.13 -3.86 76.42
N LEU A 510 32.54 -4.79 77.29
CA LEU A 510 31.62 -5.60 78.07
C LEU A 510 30.76 -4.68 78.96
N ASN A 511 29.47 -4.99 79.01
CA ASN A 511 28.39 -4.33 79.76
C ASN A 511 27.79 -3.07 79.12
N MET A 512 26.97 -3.27 78.08
CA MET A 512 25.91 -2.32 77.76
C MET A 512 24.59 -2.75 78.40
N GLN A 513 24.19 -2.04 79.47
CA GLN A 513 22.84 -2.06 80.01
C GLN A 513 22.00 -1.00 79.28
N TRP A 514 20.86 -1.42 78.72
CA TRP A 514 19.99 -0.53 77.95
C TRP A 514 18.68 -0.24 78.70
N LYS A 515 18.31 1.04 78.80
CA LYS A 515 16.98 1.47 79.28
C LYS A 515 16.37 2.45 78.29
N VAL A 516 15.16 2.12 77.83
CA VAL A 516 14.33 3.00 77.01
C VAL A 516 13.59 3.96 77.96
N TYR A 517 13.80 5.26 77.81
CA TYR A 517 13.00 6.28 78.49
C TYR A 517 12.08 6.95 77.47
N PHE A 518 10.82 7.19 77.84
CA PHE A 518 9.92 8.11 77.16
C PHE A 518 9.60 9.25 78.13
N ARG A 519 9.99 10.49 77.80
CA ARG A 519 9.66 11.67 78.62
C ARG A 519 8.61 12.50 77.90
N SER A 520 7.51 12.78 78.59
CA SER A 520 6.41 13.60 78.11
C SER A 520 6.72 15.09 78.29
N SER A 521 7.47 15.69 77.36
CA SER A 521 7.56 17.15 77.27
C SER A 521 7.81 17.60 75.83
N LEU A 522 7.05 18.61 75.38
CA LEU A 522 7.04 19.21 74.05
C LEU A 522 8.34 20.03 73.78
N THR A 523 9.42 19.37 73.41
CA THR A 523 10.55 19.97 72.66
C THR A 523 11.13 18.94 71.67
N PRO A 524 11.80 19.34 70.57
CA PRO A 524 12.09 18.46 69.42
C PRO A 524 13.13 17.36 69.66
N THR A 525 13.61 17.17 70.89
CA THR A 525 14.75 16.31 71.20
C THR A 525 14.45 15.41 72.39
N ALA A 526 13.78 14.28 72.12
CA ALA A 526 13.71 13.10 72.97
C ALA A 526 13.15 11.92 72.11
N LEU A 527 13.68 10.69 72.03
CA LEU A 527 14.66 9.97 72.85
C LEU A 527 15.24 8.78 72.07
N VAL A 528 16.56 8.76 71.88
CA VAL A 528 17.48 7.69 72.31
C VAL A 528 18.75 8.42 72.73
N PHE A 529 19.07 8.44 74.03
CA PHE A 529 20.41 8.87 74.46
C PHE A 529 21.30 7.63 74.53
N TYR A 530 22.34 7.62 73.70
CA TYR A 530 23.47 6.71 73.87
C TYR A 530 24.37 7.31 74.95
N TYR A 531 24.33 6.76 76.18
CA TYR A 531 25.34 7.11 77.17
C TYR A 531 26.53 6.16 77.04
N TRP A 532 27.73 6.74 76.89
CA TRP A 532 28.96 6.12 77.37
C TRP A 532 29.05 6.39 78.87
N ARG A 533 29.05 5.35 79.70
CA ARG A 533 29.65 5.45 81.03
C ARG A 533 31.06 4.90 80.90
N LEU A 534 32.04 5.76 81.13
CA LEU A 534 33.43 5.36 81.37
C LEU A 534 33.49 4.43 82.60
#